data_AF-A0A6M1S736-F1
#
_entry.id   AF-A0A6M1S736-F1
#
_cell.length_a   1.000
_cell.length_b   1.000
_cell.length_c   1.000
_cell.angle_alpha   90.00
_cell.angle_beta   90.00
_cell.angle_gamma   90.00
#
_symmetry.space_group_name_H-M   'P 1'
#
loop_
_entity.id
_entity.type
_entity.pdbx_description
1 polymer ?
#
loop_
_entity_poly.entity_id
_entity_poly.type
_entity_poly.pdbx_seq_one_letter_code
_entity_poly.pdbx_strand_id
1 'polypeptide(L)' 'KRARHMSLAEVFQFELALSVQCCRHEEFPEGVRALLVDKDGQPRWRFPDVASVPPSFMEELLSSPWETSPLADLQ' A
#
# COMPACT_ATOMS: atom_id res chain seq x y z
N LYS A 1 -10.11 -9.70 -2.75
CA LYS A 1 -10.23 -11.13 -3.13
C LYS A 1 -9.15 -12.02 -2.48
N ARG A 2 -7.88 -11.60 -2.39
CA ARG A 2 -6.78 -12.41 -1.81
C ARG A 2 -7.01 -12.81 -0.33
N ALA A 3 -7.44 -11.88 0.51
CA ALA A 3 -7.59 -12.11 1.96
C ALA A 3 -8.75 -13.03 2.38
N ARG A 4 -9.64 -13.45 1.47
CA ARG A 4 -10.87 -14.19 1.84
C ARG A 4 -10.59 -15.52 2.55
N HIS A 5 -9.46 -16.15 2.26
CA HIS A 5 -9.09 -17.46 2.78
C HIS A 5 -7.88 -17.40 3.72
N MET A 6 -7.47 -16.20 4.13
CA MET A 6 -6.38 -16.00 5.07
C MET A 6 -6.88 -16.11 6.51
N SER A 7 -6.05 -16.64 7.40
CA SER A 7 -6.21 -16.51 8.85
C SER A 7 -6.09 -15.05 9.28
N LEU A 8 -6.49 -14.72 10.51
CA LEU A 8 -6.34 -13.37 11.03
C LEU A 8 -4.86 -12.94 11.09
N ALA A 9 -3.97 -13.85 11.50
CA ALA A 9 -2.53 -13.58 11.54
C ALA A 9 -1.98 -13.30 10.13
N GLU A 10 -2.39 -14.08 9.13
CA GLU A 10 -2.00 -13.88 7.73
C GLU A 10 -2.52 -12.54 7.18
N VAL A 11 -3.76 -12.15 7.53
CA VAL A 11 -4.32 -10.84 7.16
C VAL A 11 -3.48 -9.72 7.74
N PHE A 12 -3.11 -9.76 9.03
CA PHE A 12 -2.28 -8.71 9.62
C PHE A 12 -0.88 -8.65 9.02
N GLN A 13 -0.25 -9.79 8.74
CA GLN A 13 1.04 -9.82 8.03
C GLN A 13 0.93 -9.19 6.65
N PHE A 14 -0.13 -9.51 5.90
CA PHE A 14 -0.39 -8.97 4.58
C PHE A 14 -0.71 -7.46 4.60
N GLU A 15 -1.58 -7.02 5.49
CA GLU A 15 -1.97 -5.60 5.62
C GLU A 15 -0.80 -4.73 6.09
N LEU A 16 0.06 -5.24 6.97
CA LEU A 16 1.28 -4.56 7.37
C LEU A 16 2.20 -4.33 6.16
N ALA A 17 2.44 -5.37 5.35
CA ALA A 17 3.23 -5.26 4.13
C ALA A 17 2.66 -4.22 3.17
N LEU A 18 1.37 -4.32 2.87
CA LEU A 18 0.68 -3.39 1.97
C LEU A 18 0.74 -1.95 2.49
N SER A 19 0.48 -1.73 3.78
CA SER A 19 0.50 -0.39 4.38
C SER A 19 1.89 0.25 4.29
N VAL A 20 2.95 -0.54 4.55
CA VAL A 20 4.33 -0.06 4.41
C VAL A 20 4.67 0.24 2.95
N GLN A 21 4.26 -0.62 2.01
CA GLN A 21 4.46 -0.34 0.59
C GLN A 21 3.74 0.95 0.15
N CYS A 22 2.49 1.16 0.58
CA CYS A 22 1.76 2.41 0.31
C CYS A 22 2.55 3.64 0.76
N CYS A 23 3.15 3.61 1.96
CA CYS A 23 3.97 4.71 2.46
C CYS A 23 5.30 4.90 1.71
N ARG A 24 5.83 3.85 1.07
CA ARG A 24 7.08 3.89 0.28
C ARG A 24 6.86 4.45 -1.13
N HIS A 25 5.64 4.31 -1.67
CA HIS A 25 5.27 4.86 -2.96
C HIS A 25 4.64 6.26 -2.81
N GLU A 26 4.68 7.06 -3.87
CA GLU A 26 4.34 8.49 -3.82
C GLU A 26 2.85 8.79 -3.58
N GLU A 27 1.96 7.85 -3.88
CA GLU A 27 0.51 8.08 -3.81
C GLU A 27 0.04 8.39 -2.37
N PHE A 28 0.46 7.64 -1.36
CA PHE A 28 0.01 7.92 0.01
C PHE A 28 0.57 9.25 0.56
N PRO A 29 1.88 9.53 0.47
CA PRO A 29 2.44 10.83 0.86
C PRO A 29 1.81 12.01 0.12
N GLU A 30 1.49 11.87 -1.17
CA GLU A 30 0.86 12.95 -1.94
C GLU A 30 -0.56 13.26 -1.45
N GLY A 31 -1.34 12.22 -1.15
CA GLY A 31 -2.65 12.40 -0.54
C GLY A 31 -2.58 13.10 0.82
N VAL A 32 -1.61 12.70 1.66
CA VAL A 32 -1.35 13.34 2.96
C VAL A 32 -0.89 14.79 2.77
N ARG A 33 -0.01 15.07 1.81
CA ARG A 33 0.46 16.42 1.51
C ARG A 33 -0.71 17.33 1.14
N ALA A 34 -1.51 16.93 0.15
CA ALA A 34 -2.62 17.71 -0.37
C ALA A 34 -3.73 17.96 0.66
N LEU A 35 -4.01 16.97 1.53
CA LEU A 35 -5.11 17.07 2.49
C LEU A 35 -4.69 17.65 3.85
N LEU A 36 -3.52 17.25 4.38
CA LEU A 36 -3.15 17.49 5.77
C LEU A 36 -1.97 18.45 5.94
N VAL A 37 -0.98 18.42 5.04
CA VAL A 37 0.23 19.25 5.15
C VAL A 37 -0.02 20.62 4.52
N ASP A 38 -0.05 20.68 3.19
CA ASP A 38 -0.21 21.91 2.41
C ASP A 38 -1.67 22.34 2.38
N LYS A 39 -2.60 21.38 2.55
CA LYS A 39 -4.05 21.61 2.58
C LYS A 39 -4.56 22.34 1.32
N ASP A 40 -3.92 22.11 0.18
CA ASP A 40 -4.32 22.70 -1.10
C ASP A 40 -5.54 21.99 -1.72
N GLY A 41 -5.86 20.76 -1.26
CA GLY A 41 -6.94 19.95 -1.82
C GLY A 41 -6.71 19.52 -3.26
N GLN A 42 -5.47 19.60 -3.75
CA GLN A 42 -5.09 19.34 -5.14
C GLN A 42 -3.99 18.28 -5.21
N PRO A 43 -4.35 16.99 -5.01
CA PRO A 43 -3.39 15.91 -5.11
C PRO A 43 -2.91 15.73 -6.55
N ARG A 44 -1.60 15.58 -6.71
CA ARG A 44 -0.89 15.36 -7.97
C ARG A 44 -0.52 13.88 -8.10
N TRP A 45 -1.53 13.05 -8.29
CA TRP A 45 -1.35 11.61 -8.46
C TRP A 45 -0.38 11.28 -9.60
N ARG A 46 0.47 10.26 -9.40
CA ARG A 46 1.43 9.80 -10.40
C ARG A 46 0.72 9.23 -11.64
N PHE A 47 -0.44 8.62 -11.43
CA PHE A 47 -1.28 8.08 -12.50
C PHE A 47 -2.55 8.93 -12.63
N PRO A 48 -2.87 9.46 -13.84
CA PRO A 48 -3.99 10.37 -14.02
C PRO A 48 -5.36 9.70 -13.89
N ASP A 49 -5.42 8.39 -14.12
CA ASP A 49 -6.63 7.58 -14.04
C ASP A 49 -6.30 6.12 -13.72
N VAL A 50 -7.33 5.33 -13.42
CA VAL A 50 -7.19 3.92 -13.04
C VAL A 50 -6.64 3.06 -14.18
N ALA A 51 -6.94 3.38 -15.43
CA ALA A 51 -6.48 2.62 -16.59
C ALA A 51 -4.98 2.80 -16.84
N SER A 52 -4.43 3.93 -16.38
CA SER A 52 -3.01 4.29 -16.48
C SER A 52 -2.13 3.59 -15.44
N VAL A 53 -2.70 2.89 -14.46
CA VAL A 53 -1.96 2.16 -13.44
C VAL A 53 -1.41 0.85 -14.03
N PRO A 54 -0.08 0.67 -14.11
CA PRO A 54 0.50 -0.56 -14.64
C PRO A 54 0.18 -1.76 -13.74
N PRO A 55 -0.13 -2.95 -14.30
CA PRO A 55 -0.28 -4.17 -13.51
C PRO A 55 0.94 -4.47 -12.64
N SER A 56 2.15 -4.19 -13.14
CA SER A 56 3.40 -4.37 -12.41
C SER A 56 3.49 -3.52 -11.14
N PHE A 57 2.95 -2.29 -11.17
CA PHE A 57 2.90 -1.43 -9.98
C PHE A 57 1.98 -2.03 -8.91
N MET A 58 0.82 -2.58 -9.32
CA MET A 58 -0.07 -3.27 -8.40
C MET A 58 0.56 -4.55 -7.82
N GLU A 59 1.32 -5.29 -8.61
CA GLU A 59 2.04 -6.48 -8.15
C GLU A 59 3.13 -6.12 -7.12
N GLU A 60 3.90 -5.06 -7.39
CA GLU A 60 4.91 -4.52 -6.47
C GLU A 60 4.27 -4.06 -5.15
N LEU A 61 3.18 -3.28 -5.22
CA LEU A 61 2.46 -2.77 -4.05
C LEU A 61 1.94 -3.91 -3.15
N LEU A 62 1.58 -5.04 -3.74
CA LEU A 62 1.07 -6.23 -3.03
C LEU A 62 2.17 -7.21 -2.62
N SER A 63 3.44 -6.92 -2.91
CA SER A 63 4.59 -7.74 -2.56
C SER A 63 5.12 -7.39 -1.17
N SER A 64 5.56 -8.40 -0.42
CA SER A 64 6.21 -8.17 0.87
C SER A 64 7.54 -7.43 0.67
N PRO A 65 7.78 -6.30 1.36
CA PRO A 65 9.08 -5.62 1.33
C PRO A 65 10.15 -6.33 2.18
N TRP A 66 9.81 -7.41 2.89
CA TRP A 66 10.71 -8.16 3.76
C TRP A 66 10.85 -9.60 3.31
N GLU A 67 12.03 -10.18 3.55
CA GLU A 67 12.25 -11.62 3.46
C GLU A 67 11.50 -12.38 4.55
N THR A 68 11.50 -11.86 5.78
CA THR A 68 10.73 -12.38 6.93
C THR A 68 9.85 -11.27 7.48
N SER A 69 8.55 -11.54 7.62
CA SER A 69 7.59 -10.57 8.16
C SER A 69 7.98 -10.14 9.58
N PRO A 70 7.87 -8.85 9.93
CA PRO A 70 8.00 -8.39 11.32
C PRO A 70 7.00 -9.03 12.28
N LEU A 71 5.92 -9.63 11.75
CA LEU A 71 4.88 -10.33 12.49
C LEU A 71 4.93 -11.85 12.24
N ALA A 72 6.12 -12.40 11.93
CA ALA A 72 6.27 -13.83 11.63
C ALA A 72 5.96 -14.75 12.82
N ASP A 73 6.03 -14.24 14.04
CA ASP A 73 5.71 -14.94 15.28
C ASP A 73 4.25 -14.82 15.72
N LEU A 74 3.44 -14.06 14.95
CA LEU A 74 2.00 -13.89 15.20
C LEU A 74 1.25 -15.20 14.90
N GLN A 75 0.59 -15.76 15.92
CA GLN A 75 -0.21 -16.99 15.82
C GLN A 75 -1.64 -16.75 15.31
#